data_AF-A0A317J2W4-F1
#
_entry.id   AF-A0A317J2W4-F1
#
_cell.length_a   1.000
_cell.length_b   1.000
_cell.length_c   1.000
_cell.angle_alpha   90.00
_cell.angle_beta   90.00
_cell.angle_gamma   90.00
#
_symmetry.space_group_name_H-M   'P 1'
#
loop_
_entity.id
_entity.type
_entity.pdbx_description
1 polymer ?
#
loop_
_entity_poly.entity_id
_entity_poly.type
_entity_poly.pdbx_seq_one_letter_code
_entity_poly.pdbx_strand_id
1 'polypeptide(L)' 'GIPIGWLTSEFGGGGSPVSNVAFLKQAGCDAEMLRLRDYGIFGNGNLMLLEKNNHEVFAVIRDWLDKKVAGPGKG' A
#
# COMPACT_ATOMS: atom_id res chain seq x y z
N GLY A 1 -13.39 -6.18 -8.07
CA GLY A 1 -12.24 -6.95 -8.56
C GLY A 1 -11.38 -7.40 -7.39
N ILE A 2 -10.23 -8.03 -7.65
CA ILE A 2 -9.25 -8.33 -6.59
C ILE A 2 -8.74 -6.99 -6.02
N PRO A 3 -8.76 -6.78 -4.69
CA PRO A 3 -8.21 -5.57 -4.07
C PRO A 3 -6.68 -5.58 -4.14
N ILE A 4 -6.07 -4.48 -4.59
CA ILE A 4 -4.61 -4.31 -4.70
C ILE A 4 -4.18 -2.97 -4.11
N GLY A 5 -3.35 -3.01 -3.06
CA GLY A 5 -2.68 -1.84 -2.51
C GLY A 5 -1.27 -1.71 -3.09
N TRP A 6 -1.00 -0.63 -3.82
CA TRP A 6 0.33 -0.30 -4.33
C TRP A 6 1.05 0.61 -3.33
N LEU A 7 1.85 0.02 -2.43
CA LEU A 7 2.57 0.73 -1.38
C LEU A 7 3.80 1.48 -1.93
N THR A 8 3.95 2.76 -1.59
CA THR A 8 5.08 3.60 -2.00
C THR A 8 5.70 4.34 -0.82
N SER A 9 7.03 4.40 -0.81
CA SER A 9 7.83 5.20 0.13
C SER A 9 8.40 6.47 -0.51
N GLU A 10 9.01 7.34 0.29
CA GLU A 10 9.54 8.64 -0.16
C GLU A 10 10.72 8.50 -1.13
N PHE A 11 11.60 7.54 -0.87
CA PHE A 11 12.79 7.27 -1.70
C PHE A 11 12.71 5.91 -2.42
N GLY A 12 11.50 5.36 -2.54
CA GLY A 12 11.23 4.13 -3.29
C GLY A 12 11.39 4.32 -4.80
N GLY A 13 11.99 3.33 -5.46
CA GLY A 13 12.01 3.17 -6.91
C GLY A 13 10.85 2.28 -7.40
N GLY A 14 10.91 1.83 -8.65
CA GLY A 14 9.89 0.94 -9.23
C GLY A 14 8.98 1.56 -10.29
N GLY A 15 9.40 2.68 -10.89
CA GLY A 15 8.67 3.35 -11.97
C GLY A 15 7.53 4.25 -11.46
N SER A 16 6.61 4.63 -12.34
CA SER A 16 5.48 5.49 -12.00
C SER A 16 4.38 4.68 -11.29
N PRO A 17 4.15 4.87 -9.99
CA PRO A 17 3.08 4.15 -9.29
C PRO A 17 1.69 4.53 -9.82
N VAL A 18 1.53 5.75 -10.36
CA VAL A 18 0.30 6.21 -11.01
C VAL A 18 -0.02 5.35 -12.23
N SER A 19 0.97 5.11 -13.09
CA SER A 19 0.81 4.29 -14.30
C SER A 19 0.51 2.83 -13.96
N ASN A 20 1.18 2.30 -12.93
CA ASN A 20 0.97 0.92 -12.48
C ASN A 20 -0.46 0.71 -11.95
N VAL A 21 -0.96 1.63 -11.10
CA VAL A 21 -2.33 1.56 -10.59
C VAL A 21 -3.37 1.75 -11.71
N ALA A 22 -3.13 2.67 -12.65
CA ALA A 22 -4.04 2.88 -13.79
C ALA A 22 -4.17 1.61 -14.64
N PHE A 23 -3.04 0.93 -14.91
CA PHE A 23 -3.05 -0.34 -15.64
C PHE A 23 -3.84 -1.43 -14.91
N LEU A 24 -3.64 -1.58 -13.59
CA LEU A 24 -4.39 -2.57 -12.78
C LEU A 24 -5.90 -2.31 -12.79
N LYS A 25 -6.31 -1.03 -12.74
CA LYS A 25 -7.73 -0.66 -12.86
C LYS A 25 -8.29 -1.03 -14.23
N GLN A 26 -7.55 -0.77 -15.32
CA GLN A 26 -7.95 -1.18 -16.66
C GLN A 26 -8.10 -2.71 -16.79
N ALA A 27 -7.30 -3.48 -16.06
CA ALA A 27 -7.38 -4.94 -15.99
C ALA A 27 -8.51 -5.47 -15.09
N GLY A 28 -9.32 -4.59 -14.46
CA GLY A 28 -10.48 -4.97 -13.64
C GLY A 28 -10.19 -5.16 -12.14
N CYS A 29 -9.00 -4.79 -11.65
CA CYS A 29 -8.67 -4.81 -10.23
C CYS A 29 -9.25 -3.58 -9.49
N ASP A 30 -9.53 -3.74 -8.19
CA ASP A 30 -9.76 -2.60 -7.30
C ASP A 30 -8.40 -2.15 -6.73
N ALA A 31 -7.70 -1.31 -7.49
CA ALA A 31 -6.34 -0.90 -7.16
C ALA A 31 -6.28 0.53 -6.60
N GLU A 32 -5.46 0.73 -5.57
CA GLU A 32 -5.17 2.06 -5.01
C GLU A 32 -3.71 2.20 -4.62
N MET A 33 -3.27 3.45 -4.47
CA MET A 33 -1.93 3.74 -3.94
C MET A 33 -2.00 3.89 -2.43
N LEU A 34 -1.09 3.23 -1.72
CA LEU A 34 -0.85 3.45 -0.30
C LEU A 34 0.46 4.23 -0.18
N ARG A 35 0.39 5.55 0.00
CA ARG A 35 1.58 6.38 0.05
C ARG A 35 1.95 6.63 1.50
N LEU A 36 3.13 6.19 1.94
CA LEU A 36 3.56 6.36 3.35
C LEU A 36 3.46 7.82 3.84
N ARG A 37 3.74 8.78 2.96
CA ARG A 37 3.57 10.22 3.24
C ARG A 37 2.14 10.64 3.65
N ASP A 38 1.11 9.93 3.18
CA ASP A 38 -0.29 10.22 3.53
C ASP A 38 -0.61 9.74 4.96
N TYR A 39 0.24 8.87 5.51
CA TYR A 39 0.18 8.37 6.89
C TYR A 39 1.19 9.06 7.80
N GLY A 40 1.88 10.11 7.33
CA GLY A 40 2.90 10.82 8.09
C GLY A 40 4.23 10.07 8.22
N ILE A 41 4.45 9.03 7.41
CA ILE A 41 5.68 8.21 7.43
C ILE A 41 6.61 8.69 6.32
N PHE A 42 7.81 9.11 6.71
CA PHE A 42 8.84 9.71 5.84
C PHE A 42 10.19 9.02 6.04
N GLY A 43 11.14 9.24 5.12
CA GLY A 43 12.50 8.73 5.24
C GLY A 43 12.73 7.35 4.61
N ASN A 44 11.67 6.60 4.29
CA ASN A 44 11.79 5.22 3.85
C ASN A 44 12.23 5.05 2.38
N GLY A 45 13.03 4.02 2.11
CA GLY A 45 13.45 3.59 0.78
C GLY A 45 12.67 2.39 0.24
N ASN A 46 13.26 1.68 -0.73
CA ASN A 46 12.65 0.48 -1.34
C ASN A 46 12.43 -0.67 -0.35
N LEU A 47 13.29 -0.79 0.66
CA LEU A 47 13.27 -1.87 1.63
C LEU A 47 12.53 -1.48 2.91
N MET A 48 11.52 -0.61 2.80
CA MET A 48 10.74 -0.05 3.92
C MET A 48 10.23 -1.08 4.96
N LEU A 49 10.03 -2.33 4.55
CA LEU A 49 9.60 -3.43 5.45
C LEU A 49 10.72 -3.95 6.36
N LEU A 50 11.98 -3.66 6.04
CA LEU A 50 13.19 -4.05 6.78
C LEU A 50 13.84 -2.89 7.52
N GLU A 51 13.33 -1.67 7.35
CA GLU A 51 13.90 -0.46 7.95
C GLU A 51 13.45 -0.29 9.42
N LYS A 52 14.09 0.63 10.16
CA LYS A 52 13.93 0.77 11.62
C LYS A 52 12.48 1.04 12.07
N ASN A 53 11.72 1.75 11.25
CA ASN A 53 10.32 2.10 11.49
C ASN A 53 9.34 1.14 10.78
N ASN A 54 9.78 -0.07 10.44
CA ASN A 54 8.94 -1.05 9.73
C ASN A 54 7.60 -1.33 10.42
N HIS A 55 7.52 -1.21 11.75
CA HIS A 55 6.28 -1.36 12.51
C HIS A 55 5.19 -0.34 12.11
N GLU A 56 5.58 0.90 11.75
CA GLU A 56 4.66 1.92 11.23
C GLU A 56 4.16 1.54 9.83
N VAL A 57 5.06 1.02 8.97
CA VAL A 57 4.72 0.53 7.62
C VAL A 57 3.78 -0.67 7.69
N PHE A 58 4.03 -1.62 8.60
CA PHE A 58 3.17 -2.78 8.83
C PHE A 58 1.80 -2.37 9.39
N ALA A 59 1.70 -1.29 10.16
CA ALA A 59 0.41 -0.76 10.61
C ALA A 59 -0.43 -0.30 9.42
N VAL A 60 0.15 0.43 8.45
CA VAL A 60 -0.54 0.84 7.22
C VAL A 60 -1.07 -0.36 6.43
N ILE A 61 -0.25 -1.40 6.29
CA ILE A 61 -0.63 -2.64 5.56
C ILE A 61 -1.79 -3.33 6.28
N ARG A 62 -1.70 -3.50 7.62
CA ARG A 62 -2.73 -4.15 8.41
C ARG A 62 -4.06 -3.39 8.34
N ASP A 63 -4.03 -2.08 8.54
CA ASP A 63 -5.24 -1.24 8.50
C ASP A 63 -5.90 -1.25 7.11
N TRP A 64 -5.10 -1.36 6.05
CA TRP A 64 -5.63 -1.53 4.69
C TRP A 64 -6.28 -2.90 4.49
N LEU A 65 -5.63 -3.97 4.95
CA LEU A 65 -6.19 -5.33 4.90
C LEU A 65 -7.50 -5.44 5.67
N ASP A 66 -7.57 -4.88 6.87
CA ASP A 66 -8.78 -4.88 7.70
C ASP A 66 -9.97 -4.20 7.00
N LYS A 67 -9.71 -3.17 6.18
CA LYS A 67 -10.73 -2.47 5.39
C LYS A 67 -11.15 -3.22 4.12
N LYS A 68 -10.25 -3.99 3.50
CA LYS A 68 -10.44 -4.57 2.17
C LYS A 68 -10.77 -6.06 2.15
N VAL A 69 -10.34 -6.78 3.18
CA VAL A 69 -10.39 -8.25 3.24
C VAL A 69 -11.25 -8.72 4.42
N ALA A 70 -11.95 -7.82 5.12
CA ALA A 70 -12.93 -8.21 6.13
C ALA A 70 -13.98 -9.15 5.49
N GLY A 71 -13.85 -10.45 5.75
CA GLY A 71 -14.85 -11.44 5.40
C GLY A 71 -16.07 -11.33 6.33
N PRO A 72 -17.19 -12.02 6.01
CA PRO A 72 -18.35 -12.06 6.89
C PRO A 72 -17.96 -12.76 8.20
N GLY A 73 -17.75 -12.00 9.27
CA GLY A 73 -17.58 -12.57 10.61
C GLY A 73 -16.69 -11.75 11.54
N LYS A 74 -17.28 -10.75 12.21
CA LYS A 74 -17.40 -10.70 13.68
C LYS A 74 -18.66 -9.91 14.03
N GLY A 75 -19.70 -10.64 14.44
CA GLY A 75 -20.63 -10.13 15.45
C GLY A 75 -19.99 -10.26 16.83
#